data_AF-A0AAU2VTK7-F1
#
_entry.id   AF-A0AAU2VTK7-F1
#
_cell.length_a   1.000
_cell.length_b   1.000
_cell.length_c   1.000
_cell.angle_alpha   90.00
_cell.angle_beta   90.00
_cell.angle_gamma   90.00
#
_symmetry.space_group_name_H-M   'P 1'
#
loop_
_entity.id
_entity.type
_entity.pdbx_description
1 polymer ?
#
loop_
_entity_poly.entity_id
_entity_poly.type
_entity_poly.pdbx_seq_one_letter_code
_entity_poly.pdbx_strand_id
1 'polypeptide(L)'
;MTDLSGASSWGFTGDWLSDGPKLIVPVPAGSRVDASLVRRVIEGCRATGTDGVLALTGGPGGPDGPGACGRNRRTVSPDRAVAALAGIGPPALLASSDRQGAVLFSGPGSALVAGTPRFLGGAVPEGVDGGRARFARYARTVAHRWPELRSLARSLPPRHLAWSRARDVPAGTGAARQLELMRGFIAGSVNAPHFARGWQTARRTSHDNGERLREPLLTAFDQVFSLLEDYSVDLDLKDADDLSDQELVDAVREIMEYSEGF
;
A
#
# COMPACT_ATOMS: atom_id res chain seq x y z
N MET A 1 19.47 35.92 -26.55
CA MET A 1 19.85 34.59 -27.06
C MET A 1 20.18 33.76 -25.84
N THR A 2 19.15 33.12 -25.27
CA THR A 2 19.16 32.58 -23.91
C THR A 2 19.63 31.15 -23.95
N ASP A 3 20.77 30.90 -23.31
CA ASP A 3 21.44 29.62 -23.22
C ASP A 3 20.64 28.69 -22.30
N LEU A 4 19.93 27.72 -22.90
CA LEU A 4 19.16 26.68 -22.21
C LEU A 4 20.08 25.51 -21.84
N SER A 5 21.12 25.76 -21.04
CA SER A 5 21.95 24.72 -20.42
C SER A 5 21.32 24.23 -19.10
N GLY A 6 20.04 23.88 -19.16
CA GLY A 6 19.33 23.18 -18.09
C GLY A 6 19.58 21.67 -18.15
N ALA A 7 20.83 21.25 -18.03
CA ALA A 7 21.17 19.84 -17.80
C ALA A 7 20.68 19.43 -16.40
N SER A 8 19.36 19.24 -16.29
CA SER A 8 18.71 18.73 -15.08
C SER A 8 19.35 17.38 -14.74
N SER A 9 20.12 17.34 -13.66
CA SER A 9 20.71 16.12 -13.14
C SER A 9 19.58 15.22 -12.63
N TRP A 10 19.16 14.25 -13.44
CA TRP A 10 18.18 13.21 -13.05
C TRP A 10 18.82 12.15 -12.15
N GLY A 11 19.51 12.60 -11.11
CA GLY A 11 19.96 11.73 -10.04
C GLY A 11 18.75 11.31 -9.23
N PHE A 12 18.37 10.04 -9.28
CA PHE A 12 17.63 9.44 -8.17
C PHE A 12 18.60 9.28 -7.00
N THR A 13 19.03 10.42 -6.45
CA THR A 13 19.78 10.56 -5.20
C THR A 13 18.79 10.50 -4.03
N GLY A 14 19.27 10.50 -2.78
CA GLY A 14 18.41 10.60 -1.59
C GLY A 14 17.43 11.79 -1.64
N ASP A 15 17.71 12.80 -2.45
CA ASP A 15 16.85 13.97 -2.65
C ASP A 15 15.49 13.63 -3.30
N TRP A 16 15.41 12.58 -4.13
CA TRP A 16 14.13 12.13 -4.67
C TRP A 16 13.19 11.59 -3.57
N LEU A 17 13.75 10.98 -2.51
CA LEU A 17 12.96 10.59 -1.32
C LEU A 17 12.53 11.80 -0.48
N SER A 18 13.17 12.95 -0.69
CA SER A 18 12.91 14.20 0.05
C SER A 18 11.85 15.09 -0.61
N ASP A 19 11.51 14.81 -1.87
CA ASP A 19 10.49 15.54 -2.63
C ASP A 19 9.08 14.96 -2.36
N GLY A 20 8.34 15.59 -1.45
CA GLY A 20 6.98 15.20 -1.02
C GLY A 20 6.94 14.12 0.07
N PRO A 21 5.75 13.83 0.64
CA PRO A 21 5.57 12.82 1.70
C PRO A 21 5.61 11.41 1.10
N LYS A 22 6.78 11.00 0.59
CA LYS A 22 6.97 9.67 0.03
C LYS A 22 7.17 8.66 1.16
N LEU A 23 6.45 7.54 1.08
CA LEU A 23 6.63 6.42 1.99
C LEU A 23 7.42 5.33 1.29
N ILE A 24 8.13 4.53 2.08
CA ILE A 24 8.99 3.43 1.59
C ILE A 24 8.46 2.11 2.12
N VAL A 25 8.30 1.13 1.23
CA VAL A 25 7.90 -0.24 1.53
C VAL A 25 8.93 -1.20 0.92
N PRO A 26 9.67 -1.96 1.74
CA PRO A 26 10.52 -3.01 1.23
C PRO A 26 9.66 -4.20 0.79
N VAL A 27 10.00 -4.80 -0.36
CA VAL A 27 9.30 -5.97 -0.91
C VAL A 27 10.30 -7.10 -1.21
N PRO A 28 9.89 -8.38 -1.08
CA PRO A 28 10.73 -9.50 -1.49
C PRO A 28 11.13 -9.40 -2.96
N ALA A 29 12.37 -9.74 -3.28
CA ALA A 29 12.86 -9.82 -4.64
C ALA A 29 13.81 -11.01 -4.82
N GLY A 30 13.92 -11.52 -6.04
CA GLY A 30 14.94 -12.49 -6.42
C GLY A 30 16.31 -11.84 -6.65
N SER A 31 17.15 -12.50 -7.46
CA SER A 31 18.44 -11.95 -7.90
C SER A 31 18.32 -11.01 -9.11
N ARG A 32 17.13 -10.94 -9.73
CA ARG A 32 16.83 -10.14 -10.92
C ARG A 32 15.44 -9.53 -10.77
N VAL A 33 15.18 -8.46 -11.52
CA VAL A 33 13.84 -7.90 -11.69
C VAL A 33 12.93 -8.99 -12.28
N ASP A 34 11.85 -9.32 -11.59
CA ASP A 34 10.85 -10.27 -12.06
C ASP A 34 9.56 -9.58 -12.48
N ALA A 35 8.61 -10.35 -13.01
CA ALA A 35 7.31 -9.83 -13.42
C ALA A 35 6.52 -9.21 -12.25
N SER A 36 6.76 -9.64 -11.01
CA SER A 36 6.05 -9.11 -9.83
C SER A 36 6.51 -7.67 -9.52
N LEU A 37 7.82 -7.40 -9.56
CA LEU A 37 8.37 -6.06 -9.38
C LEU A 37 7.93 -5.10 -10.49
N VAL A 38 7.89 -5.59 -11.73
CA VAL A 38 7.42 -4.79 -12.87
C VAL A 38 5.93 -4.50 -12.76
N ARG A 39 5.12 -5.49 -12.35
CA ARG A 39 3.68 -5.26 -12.11
C ARG A 39 3.45 -4.20 -11.04
N ARG A 40 4.22 -4.20 -9.94
CA ARG A 40 4.08 -3.18 -8.88
C ARG A 40 4.26 -1.76 -9.41
N VAL A 41 5.26 -1.51 -10.26
CA VAL A 41 5.41 -0.16 -10.86
C VAL A 41 4.29 0.16 -11.84
N ILE A 42 3.82 -0.81 -12.64
CA ILE A 42 2.68 -0.63 -13.55
C ILE A 42 1.40 -0.25 -12.78
N GLU A 43 1.05 -0.99 -11.73
CA GLU A 43 -0.15 -0.71 -10.94
C GLU A 43 -0.04 0.64 -10.21
N GLY A 44 1.16 1.00 -9.74
CA GLY A 44 1.42 2.32 -9.20
C GLY A 44 1.21 3.44 -10.24
N CYS A 45 1.72 3.26 -11.46
CA CYS A 45 1.50 4.21 -12.55
C CYS A 45 0.02 4.34 -12.91
N ARG A 46 -0.72 3.22 -13.02
CA ARG A 46 -2.16 3.24 -13.26
C ARG A 46 -2.91 3.99 -12.17
N ALA A 47 -2.56 3.77 -10.91
CA ALA A 47 -3.17 4.47 -9.80
C ALA A 47 -2.96 5.99 -9.90
N THR A 48 -1.79 6.47 -10.37
CA THR A 48 -1.54 7.91 -10.57
C THR A 48 -2.04 8.47 -11.90
N GLY A 49 -2.53 7.62 -12.81
CA GLY A 49 -2.98 8.03 -14.14
C GLY A 49 -1.84 8.26 -15.13
N THR A 50 -0.71 7.55 -14.96
CA THR A 50 0.43 7.62 -15.87
C THR A 50 0.60 6.36 -16.71
N ASP A 51 0.95 6.56 -17.98
CA ASP A 51 1.07 5.48 -18.96
C ASP A 51 2.52 5.17 -19.35
N GLY A 52 3.50 5.50 -18.51
CA GLY A 52 4.91 5.32 -18.81
C GLY A 52 5.73 4.85 -17.61
N VAL A 53 6.52 3.80 -17.82
CA VAL A 53 7.54 3.35 -16.86
C VAL A 53 8.92 3.77 -17.38
N LEU A 54 9.63 4.56 -16.60
CA LEU A 54 11.03 4.91 -16.82
C LEU A 54 11.92 3.85 -16.15
N ALA A 55 12.73 3.15 -16.92
CA ALA A 55 13.73 2.23 -16.39
C ALA A 55 15.13 2.84 -16.51
N LEU A 56 15.84 2.85 -15.40
CA LEU A 56 17.25 3.21 -15.28
C LEU A 56 18.00 1.97 -14.81
N THR A 57 18.96 1.51 -15.61
CA THR A 57 19.77 0.34 -15.27
C THR A 57 21.25 0.68 -15.29
N GLY A 58 22.03 0.03 -14.43
CA GLY A 58 23.47 -0.04 -14.64
C GLY A 58 23.76 -0.77 -15.94
N GLY A 59 24.45 -0.10 -16.88
CA GLY A 59 24.99 -0.75 -18.06
C GLY A 59 26.28 -1.51 -17.72
N PRO A 60 26.65 -2.53 -18.51
CA PRO A 60 28.01 -3.06 -18.47
C PRO A 60 28.97 -1.92 -18.78
N GLY A 61 30.05 -1.80 -17.99
CA GLY A 61 31.10 -0.82 -18.27
C GLY A 61 31.54 -0.98 -19.73
N GLY A 62 31.61 0.14 -20.46
CA GLY A 62 32.14 0.14 -21.82
C GLY A 62 33.59 -0.35 -21.87
N PRO A 63 34.15 -0.57 -23.07
CA PRO A 63 35.54 -1.01 -23.24
C PRO A 63 36.58 -0.06 -22.63
N ASP A 64 36.20 1.18 -22.31
CA ASP A 64 37.08 2.22 -21.75
C ASP A 64 37.18 2.19 -20.21
N GLY A 65 37.36 1.00 -19.64
CA GLY A 65 37.86 0.82 -18.27
C GLY A 65 36.82 0.76 -17.13
N PRO A 66 37.26 0.30 -15.94
CA PRO A 66 36.41 0.11 -14.78
C PRO A 66 36.07 1.47 -14.14
N GLY A 67 35.06 2.16 -14.65
CA GLY A 67 34.63 3.44 -14.08
C GLY A 67 33.44 4.11 -14.76
N ALA A 68 33.18 3.84 -16.04
CA ALA A 68 32.03 4.40 -16.73
C ALA A 68 30.80 3.47 -16.59
N CYS A 69 30.06 3.57 -15.48
CA CYS A 69 28.72 2.99 -15.37
C CYS A 69 27.77 3.73 -16.34
N GLY A 70 27.68 3.27 -17.59
CA GLY A 70 26.70 3.78 -18.55
C GLY A 70 25.30 3.54 -18.01
N ARG A 71 24.60 4.60 -17.56
CA ARG A 71 23.21 4.49 -17.13
C ARG A 71 22.34 4.42 -18.37
N ASN A 72 21.73 3.26 -18.61
CA ASN A 72 20.76 3.12 -19.70
C ASN A 72 19.40 3.62 -19.21
N ARG A 73 18.86 4.64 -19.88
CA ARG A 73 17.51 5.16 -19.66
C ARG A 73 16.60 4.71 -20.79
N ARG A 74 15.47 4.12 -20.45
CA ARG A 74 14.41 3.80 -21.42
C ARG A 74 13.04 4.08 -20.84
N THR A 75 12.14 4.57 -21.69
CA THR A 75 10.71 4.65 -21.38
C THR A 75 10.04 3.44 -22.01
N VAL A 76 9.24 2.73 -21.23
CA VAL A 76 8.51 1.55 -21.70
C VAL A 76 7.03 1.74 -21.41
N SER A 77 6.18 1.40 -22.38
CA SER A 77 4.73 1.36 -22.17
C SER A 77 4.36 0.23 -21.19
N PRO A 78 3.34 0.41 -20.34
CA PRO A 78 2.88 -0.60 -19.39
C PRO A 78 2.66 -1.98 -20.00
N ASP A 79 2.07 -2.05 -21.19
CA ASP A 79 1.75 -3.32 -21.88
C ASP A 79 3.00 -4.12 -22.28
N ARG A 80 4.13 -3.45 -22.49
CA ARG A 80 5.41 -4.08 -22.86
C ARG A 80 6.40 -4.13 -21.70
N ALA A 81 6.09 -3.51 -20.57
CA ALA A 81 7.02 -3.33 -19.47
C ALA A 81 7.50 -4.68 -18.89
N VAL A 82 6.62 -5.67 -18.71
CA VAL A 82 7.05 -6.98 -18.19
C VAL A 82 8.08 -7.64 -19.12
N ALA A 83 7.78 -7.73 -20.41
CA ALA A 83 8.65 -8.35 -21.40
C ALA A 83 9.98 -7.58 -21.56
N ALA A 84 9.95 -6.25 -21.48
CA ALA A 84 11.14 -5.42 -21.65
C ALA A 84 12.03 -5.39 -20.40
N LEU A 85 11.44 -5.44 -19.20
CA LEU A 85 12.12 -5.14 -17.94
C LEU A 85 12.48 -6.36 -17.08
N ALA A 86 11.82 -7.51 -17.28
CA ALA A 86 12.15 -8.72 -16.56
C ALA A 86 13.58 -9.21 -16.89
N GLY A 87 14.27 -9.76 -15.91
CA GLY A 87 15.63 -10.29 -16.03
C GLY A 87 16.75 -9.28 -15.80
N ILE A 88 16.44 -7.98 -15.66
CA ILE A 88 17.44 -6.96 -15.32
C ILE A 88 18.10 -7.29 -13.96
N GLY A 89 19.42 -7.27 -13.88
CA GLY A 89 20.16 -7.38 -12.62
C GLY A 89 20.24 -6.05 -11.86
N PRO A 90 20.53 -6.07 -10.54
CA PRO A 90 20.76 -4.84 -9.80
C PRO A 90 22.10 -4.17 -10.22
N PRO A 91 22.24 -2.84 -10.11
CA PRO A 91 21.22 -1.89 -9.68
C PRO A 91 20.24 -1.53 -10.81
N ALA A 92 18.95 -1.50 -10.48
CA ALA A 92 17.90 -1.06 -11.39
C ALA A 92 16.88 -0.19 -10.65
N LEU A 93 16.32 0.78 -11.37
CA LEU A 93 15.27 1.64 -10.87
C LEU A 93 14.16 1.75 -11.92
N LEU A 94 12.93 1.46 -11.50
CA LEU A 94 11.73 1.56 -12.33
C LEU A 94 10.84 2.66 -11.75
N ALA A 95 10.71 3.80 -12.41
CA ALA A 95 9.97 4.95 -11.92
C ALA A 95 8.75 5.25 -12.78
N SER A 96 7.71 5.82 -12.17
CA SER A 96 6.63 6.45 -12.94
C SER A 96 7.15 7.68 -13.68
N SER A 97 6.58 7.97 -14.85
CA SER A 97 7.00 9.12 -15.67
C SER A 97 6.74 10.47 -15.00
N ASP A 98 5.71 10.56 -14.15
CA ASP A 98 5.36 11.71 -13.31
C ASP A 98 6.20 11.83 -12.01
N ARG A 99 7.12 10.87 -11.78
CA ARG A 99 7.99 10.77 -10.58
C ARG A 99 7.25 10.62 -9.25
N GLN A 100 5.96 10.29 -9.27
CA GLN A 100 5.15 10.06 -8.07
C GLN A 100 5.55 8.78 -7.31
N GLY A 101 6.23 7.83 -7.97
CA GLY A 101 6.80 6.67 -7.31
C GLY A 101 7.84 5.92 -8.14
N ALA A 102 8.54 5.01 -7.48
CA ALA A 102 9.51 4.12 -8.12
C ALA A 102 9.75 2.84 -7.32
N VAL A 103 10.32 1.86 -7.99
CA VAL A 103 10.84 0.61 -7.46
C VAL A 103 12.34 0.60 -7.65
N LEU A 104 13.09 0.68 -6.54
CA LEU A 104 14.54 0.61 -6.51
C LEU A 104 14.98 -0.82 -6.17
N PHE A 105 15.69 -1.46 -7.10
CA PHE A 105 16.28 -2.78 -6.95
C PHE A 105 17.80 -2.64 -6.83
N SER A 106 18.28 -2.45 -5.60
CA SER A 106 19.70 -2.18 -5.31
C SER A 106 20.57 -3.45 -5.22
N GLY A 107 19.96 -4.61 -4.94
CA GLY A 107 20.67 -5.85 -4.70
C GLY A 107 19.72 -7.04 -4.61
N PRO A 108 20.24 -8.28 -4.60
CA PRO A 108 19.39 -9.47 -4.50
C PRO A 108 18.60 -9.51 -3.19
N GLY A 109 17.46 -10.21 -3.19
CA GLY A 109 16.69 -10.49 -1.98
C GLY A 109 15.64 -9.42 -1.63
N SER A 110 15.81 -8.16 -2.05
CA SER A 110 14.80 -7.13 -1.81
C SER A 110 14.79 -6.03 -2.86
N ALA A 111 13.63 -5.38 -3.01
CA ALA A 111 13.50 -4.10 -3.68
C ALA A 111 12.77 -3.12 -2.75
N LEU A 112 12.94 -1.83 -2.99
CA LEU A 112 12.26 -0.75 -2.27
C LEU A 112 11.23 -0.12 -3.20
N VAL A 113 9.96 -0.17 -2.81
CA VAL A 113 8.89 0.60 -3.46
C VAL A 113 8.75 1.90 -2.68
N ALA A 114 8.90 3.03 -3.34
CA ALA A 114 8.74 4.34 -2.72
C ALA A 114 7.84 5.24 -3.58
N GLY A 115 6.97 6.01 -2.96
CA GLY A 115 6.06 6.89 -3.68
C GLY A 115 5.04 7.59 -2.80
N THR A 116 4.16 8.36 -3.43
CA THR A 116 3.02 9.00 -2.79
C THR A 116 1.96 7.97 -2.36
N PRO A 117 1.04 8.31 -1.44
CA PRO A 117 -0.04 7.40 -1.03
C PRO A 117 -0.83 6.81 -2.21
N ARG A 118 -1.13 7.63 -3.22
CA ARG A 118 -1.83 7.20 -4.43
C ARG A 118 -1.05 6.16 -5.24
N PHE A 119 0.24 6.39 -5.46
CA PHE A 119 1.10 5.41 -6.15
C PHE A 119 1.21 4.11 -5.36
N LEU A 120 1.42 4.20 -4.04
CA LEU A 120 1.56 3.04 -3.17
C LEU A 120 0.28 2.22 -3.04
N GLY A 121 -0.90 2.87 -3.09
CA GLY A 121 -2.20 2.17 -3.12
C GLY A 121 -2.34 1.20 -4.30
N GLY A 122 -1.72 1.52 -5.45
CA GLY A 122 -1.63 0.59 -6.58
C GLY A 122 -0.45 -0.39 -6.47
N ALA A 123 0.75 0.11 -6.13
CA ALA A 123 1.98 -0.68 -6.16
C ALA A 123 2.14 -1.67 -4.98
N VAL A 124 1.45 -1.42 -3.88
CA VAL A 124 1.50 -2.19 -2.63
C VAL A 124 0.05 -2.45 -2.18
N PRO A 125 -0.63 -3.44 -2.77
CA PRO A 125 -2.03 -3.73 -2.45
C PRO A 125 -2.25 -4.11 -0.99
N GLU A 126 -1.20 -4.61 -0.31
CA GLU A 126 -1.24 -4.90 1.13
C GLU A 126 -1.12 -3.64 2.03
N GLY A 127 -0.99 -2.45 1.45
CA GLY A 127 -0.72 -1.20 2.15
C GLY A 127 0.70 -1.09 2.69
N VAL A 128 1.09 0.11 3.14
CA VAL A 128 2.47 0.40 3.58
C VAL A 128 2.89 -0.47 4.76
N ASP A 129 2.07 -0.53 5.80
CA ASP A 129 2.38 -1.29 7.02
C ASP A 129 2.21 -2.80 6.83
N GLY A 130 1.23 -3.23 6.01
CA GLY A 130 1.08 -4.62 5.64
C GLY A 130 2.29 -5.12 4.86
N GLY A 131 2.80 -4.31 3.93
CA GLY A 131 4.01 -4.58 3.15
C GLY A 131 5.25 -4.68 4.04
N ARG A 132 5.46 -3.71 4.94
CA ARG A 132 6.56 -3.73 5.91
C ARG A 132 6.50 -4.94 6.83
N ALA A 133 5.32 -5.30 7.35
CA ALA A 133 5.15 -6.46 8.20
C ALA A 133 5.40 -7.78 7.45
N ARG A 134 4.93 -7.88 6.20
CA ARG A 134 5.18 -9.03 5.32
C ARG A 134 6.66 -9.17 5.03
N PHE A 135 7.34 -8.07 4.72
CA PHE A 135 8.78 -8.06 4.49
C PHE A 135 9.56 -8.46 5.75
N ALA A 136 9.16 -7.99 6.94
CA ALA A 136 9.79 -8.40 8.19
C ALA A 136 9.63 -9.92 8.46
N ARG A 137 8.52 -10.54 8.07
CA ARG A 137 8.37 -12.01 8.09
C ARG A 137 9.31 -12.68 7.11
N TYR A 138 9.33 -12.20 5.86
CA TYR A 138 10.20 -12.70 4.81
C TYR A 138 11.69 -12.63 5.20
N ALA A 139 12.17 -11.48 5.68
CA ALA A 139 13.54 -11.24 6.11
C ALA A 139 13.98 -12.18 7.25
N ARG A 140 13.04 -12.63 8.11
CA ARG A 140 13.32 -13.65 9.11
C ARG A 140 13.54 -15.02 8.48
N THR A 141 12.71 -15.40 7.51
CA THR A 141 12.78 -16.69 6.79
C THR A 141 14.06 -16.83 5.97
N VAL A 142 14.47 -15.77 5.25
CA VAL A 142 15.65 -15.81 4.36
C VAL A 142 16.94 -15.34 5.02
N ALA A 143 16.95 -15.17 6.35
CA ALA A 143 18.07 -14.59 7.09
C ALA A 143 19.41 -15.32 6.93
N HIS A 144 19.37 -16.64 6.67
CA HIS A 144 20.57 -17.44 6.41
C HIS A 144 21.21 -17.11 5.06
N ARG A 145 20.41 -16.66 4.09
CA ARG A 145 20.84 -16.35 2.73
C ARG A 145 21.17 -14.87 2.55
N TRP A 146 20.38 -14.00 3.19
CA TRP A 146 20.47 -12.54 3.08
C TRP A 146 20.29 -11.88 4.47
N PRO A 147 21.32 -11.93 5.33
CA PRO A 147 21.24 -11.43 6.71
C PRO A 147 20.96 -9.93 6.80
N GLU A 148 21.41 -9.13 5.83
CA GLU A 148 21.23 -7.69 5.73
C GLU A 148 19.75 -7.27 5.68
N LEU A 149 18.87 -8.14 5.18
CA LEU A 149 17.43 -7.84 5.09
C LEU A 149 16.79 -7.69 6.47
N ARG A 150 17.36 -8.28 7.53
CA ARG A 150 16.90 -8.04 8.90
C ARG A 150 17.19 -6.63 9.37
N SER A 151 18.29 -6.04 8.94
CA SER A 151 18.60 -4.64 9.24
C SER A 151 17.63 -3.72 8.51
N LEU A 152 17.40 -4.00 7.21
CA LEU A 152 16.45 -3.24 6.41
C LEU A 152 15.03 -3.28 6.98
N ALA A 153 14.53 -4.47 7.34
CA ALA A 153 13.21 -4.63 7.95
C ALA A 153 13.06 -3.86 9.27
N ARG A 154 14.13 -3.79 10.09
CA ARG A 154 14.15 -3.01 11.34
C ARG A 154 14.17 -1.51 11.12
N SER A 155 14.78 -1.05 10.02
CA SER A 155 14.81 0.37 9.66
C SER A 155 13.48 0.89 9.11
N LEU A 156 12.60 -0.02 8.64
CA LEU A 156 11.29 0.29 8.08
C LEU A 156 10.17 -0.51 8.78
N PRO A 157 9.97 -0.32 10.10
CA PRO A 157 8.93 -1.04 10.82
C PRO A 157 7.53 -0.56 10.39
N PRO A 158 6.50 -1.41 10.51
CA PRO A 158 5.11 -0.96 10.47
C PRO A 158 4.89 0.16 11.50
N ARG A 159 4.16 1.22 11.13
CA ARG A 159 3.80 2.31 12.04
C ARG A 159 2.73 1.88 13.04
N HIS A 160 1.77 1.09 12.59
CA HIS A 160 0.66 0.57 13.36
C HIS A 160 0.84 -0.92 13.65
N LEU A 161 0.79 -1.26 14.94
CA LEU A 161 0.65 -2.64 15.38
C LEU A 161 -0.74 -3.14 14.98
N ALA A 162 -0.85 -4.42 14.60
CA ALA A 162 -2.15 -4.99 14.25
C ALA A 162 -3.00 -5.17 15.52
N TRP A 163 -4.10 -4.42 15.65
CA TRP A 163 -4.97 -4.44 16.82
C TRP A 163 -5.98 -5.59 16.72
N SER A 164 -6.06 -6.41 17.78
CA SER A 164 -7.08 -7.48 17.89
C SER A 164 -8.29 -7.07 18.70
N ARG A 165 -8.14 -6.06 19.56
CA ARG A 165 -9.15 -5.68 20.56
C ARG A 165 -9.50 -4.22 20.36
N ALA A 166 -10.77 -3.90 20.53
CA ALA A 166 -11.27 -2.54 20.42
C ALA A 166 -10.53 -1.55 21.35
N ARG A 167 -10.18 -1.98 22.57
CA ARG A 167 -9.45 -1.16 23.55
C ARG A 167 -8.01 -0.82 23.18
N ASP A 168 -7.41 -1.58 22.27
CA ASP A 168 -6.03 -1.38 21.83
C ASP A 168 -5.95 -0.36 20.68
N VAL A 169 -7.11 0.02 20.11
CA VAL A 169 -7.20 0.95 18.97
C VAL A 169 -7.07 2.40 19.49
N PRO A 170 -6.04 3.16 19.08
CA PRO A 170 -5.86 4.54 19.50
C PRO A 170 -6.99 5.45 19.00
N ALA A 171 -7.38 6.41 19.84
CA ALA A 171 -8.32 7.45 19.44
C ALA A 171 -7.80 8.24 18.22
N GLY A 172 -8.72 8.75 17.40
CA GLY A 172 -8.41 9.53 16.19
C GLY A 172 -8.01 8.70 14.97
N THR A 173 -8.00 7.37 15.06
CA THR A 173 -7.80 6.46 13.92
C THR A 173 -9.12 6.21 13.18
N GLY A 174 -9.05 5.76 11.92
CA GLY A 174 -10.22 5.31 11.16
C GLY A 174 -10.89 4.10 11.81
N ALA A 175 -10.10 3.18 12.36
CA ALA A 175 -10.58 2.04 13.15
C ALA A 175 -11.29 2.47 14.43
N ALA A 176 -10.77 3.48 15.16
CA ALA A 176 -11.47 4.04 16.31
C ALA A 176 -12.80 4.66 15.90
N ARG A 177 -12.83 5.36 14.76
CA ARG A 177 -14.07 5.94 14.24
C ARG A 177 -15.12 4.88 13.87
N GLN A 178 -14.71 3.74 13.31
CA GLN A 178 -15.61 2.60 13.06
C GLN A 178 -16.19 2.06 14.38
N LEU A 179 -15.38 1.91 15.43
CA LEU A 179 -15.84 1.48 16.76
C LEU A 179 -16.82 2.47 17.39
N GLU A 180 -16.54 3.77 17.30
CA GLU A 180 -17.45 4.83 17.76
C GLU A 180 -18.80 4.78 17.05
N LEU A 181 -18.78 4.53 15.73
CA LEU A 181 -20.00 4.40 14.94
C LEU A 181 -20.83 3.18 15.35
N MET A 182 -20.22 2.02 15.56
CA MET A 182 -20.93 0.82 16.04
C MET A 182 -21.57 1.07 17.40
N ARG A 183 -20.81 1.61 18.36
CA ARG A 183 -21.32 1.95 19.70
C ARG A 183 -22.45 2.97 19.63
N GLY A 184 -22.26 4.02 18.84
CA GLY A 184 -23.24 5.08 18.68
C GLY A 184 -24.53 4.59 18.02
N PHE A 185 -24.41 3.67 17.07
CA PHE A 185 -25.54 3.06 16.37
C PHE A 185 -26.35 2.13 17.29
N ILE A 186 -25.69 1.24 18.05
CA ILE A 186 -26.35 0.37 19.04
C ILE A 186 -27.04 1.20 20.13
N ALA A 187 -26.43 2.29 20.56
CA ALA A 187 -26.99 3.20 21.56
C ALA A 187 -28.10 4.13 21.01
N GLY A 188 -28.41 4.07 19.71
CA GLY A 188 -29.42 4.92 19.06
C GLY A 188 -29.02 6.39 18.87
N SER A 189 -27.76 6.74 19.15
CA SER A 189 -27.23 8.10 18.95
C SER A 189 -26.83 8.41 17.49
N VAL A 190 -26.69 7.37 16.67
CA VAL A 190 -26.45 7.45 15.23
C VAL A 190 -27.55 6.63 14.56
N ASN A 191 -28.19 7.16 13.50
CA ASN A 191 -29.18 6.39 12.73
C ASN A 191 -28.53 5.57 11.61
N ALA A 192 -29.28 4.63 11.01
CA ALA A 192 -28.72 3.67 10.06
C ALA A 192 -28.12 4.31 8.78
N PRO A 193 -28.74 5.32 8.13
CA PRO A 193 -28.11 6.04 7.02
C PRO A 193 -26.79 6.73 7.38
N HIS A 194 -26.71 7.36 8.56
CA HIS A 194 -25.48 7.99 9.02
C HIS A 194 -24.42 6.97 9.40
N PHE A 195 -24.82 5.85 9.99
CA PHE A 195 -23.94 4.73 10.30
C PHE A 195 -23.31 4.16 9.01
N ALA A 196 -24.11 3.82 7.99
CA ALA A 196 -23.63 3.25 6.73
C ALA A 196 -22.61 4.17 6.02
N ARG A 197 -22.95 5.44 5.83
CA ARG A 197 -22.06 6.44 5.17
C ARG A 197 -20.80 6.71 6.00
N GLY A 198 -20.98 6.82 7.31
CA GLY A 198 -19.88 7.02 8.26
C GLY A 198 -18.90 5.85 8.25
N TRP A 199 -19.42 4.62 8.23
CA TRP A 199 -18.64 3.39 8.22
C TRP A 199 -17.74 3.32 7.00
N GLN A 200 -18.29 3.50 5.79
CA GLN A 200 -17.50 3.48 4.56
C GLN A 200 -16.40 4.56 4.55
N THR A 201 -16.70 5.74 5.09
CA THR A 201 -15.73 6.84 5.19
C THR A 201 -14.62 6.52 6.19
N ALA A 202 -14.96 5.97 7.35
CA ALA A 202 -14.01 5.56 8.37
C ALA A 202 -13.16 4.36 7.91
N ARG A 203 -13.75 3.41 7.17
CA ARG A 203 -13.05 2.27 6.55
C ARG A 203 -12.01 2.72 5.53
N ARG A 204 -12.40 3.65 4.64
CA ARG A 204 -11.46 4.27 3.68
C ARG A 204 -10.32 4.98 4.40
N THR A 205 -10.63 5.77 5.42
CA THR A 205 -9.61 6.46 6.24
C THR A 205 -8.65 5.47 6.91
N SER A 206 -9.18 4.38 7.49
CA SER A 206 -8.38 3.33 8.13
C SER A 206 -7.44 2.66 7.12
N HIS A 207 -7.95 2.33 5.93
CA HIS A 207 -7.17 1.77 4.84
C HIS A 207 -6.09 2.75 4.33
N ASP A 208 -6.43 4.02 4.11
CA ASP A 208 -5.51 5.05 3.62
C ASP A 208 -4.39 5.35 4.64
N ASN A 209 -4.70 5.28 5.93
CA ASN A 209 -3.72 5.38 7.01
C ASN A 209 -2.85 4.11 7.16
N GLY A 210 -3.19 3.01 6.48
CA GLY A 210 -2.51 1.73 6.61
C GLY A 210 -2.70 1.09 7.99
N GLU A 211 -3.81 1.38 8.65
CA GLU A 211 -4.15 0.80 9.94
C GLU A 211 -4.36 -0.71 9.80
N ARG A 212 -3.93 -1.46 10.82
CA ARG A 212 -3.94 -2.92 10.76
C ARG A 212 -4.78 -3.49 11.87
N LEU A 213 -5.65 -4.42 11.47
CA LEU A 213 -6.47 -5.21 12.37
C LEU A 213 -6.03 -6.67 12.27
N ARG A 214 -6.32 -7.43 13.33
CA ARG A 214 -6.19 -8.89 13.36
C ARG A 214 -7.43 -9.47 14.04
N GLU A 215 -7.63 -10.78 13.96
CA GLU A 215 -8.75 -11.40 14.63
C GLU A 215 -8.69 -11.17 16.16
N PRO A 216 -9.86 -11.05 16.83
CA PRO A 216 -11.23 -11.12 16.29
C PRO A 216 -11.74 -9.82 15.65
N LEU A 217 -11.11 -8.67 15.93
CA LEU A 217 -11.61 -7.37 15.50
C LEU A 217 -11.70 -7.20 13.98
N LEU A 218 -10.76 -7.77 13.23
CA LEU A 218 -10.83 -7.78 11.76
C LEU A 218 -12.13 -8.44 11.26
N THR A 219 -12.46 -9.62 11.81
CA THR A 219 -13.67 -10.37 11.45
C THR A 219 -14.94 -9.56 11.74
N ALA A 220 -15.01 -8.90 12.90
CA ALA A 220 -16.14 -8.05 13.24
C ALA A 220 -16.33 -6.91 12.21
N PHE A 221 -15.24 -6.27 11.78
CA PHE A 221 -15.32 -5.18 10.80
C PHE A 221 -15.69 -5.69 9.40
N ASP A 222 -15.24 -6.88 9.02
CA ASP A 222 -15.61 -7.47 7.74
C ASP A 222 -17.08 -7.92 7.74
N GLN A 223 -17.59 -8.46 8.85
CA GLN A 223 -19.00 -8.78 9.00
C GLN A 223 -19.90 -7.55 8.91
N VAL A 224 -19.55 -6.45 9.58
CA VAL A 224 -20.32 -5.19 9.45
C VAL A 224 -20.25 -4.65 8.03
N PHE A 225 -19.09 -4.76 7.36
CA PHE A 225 -18.98 -4.35 5.97
C PHE A 225 -19.94 -5.14 5.07
N SER A 226 -19.98 -6.48 5.22
CA SER A 226 -20.92 -7.33 4.47
C SER A 226 -22.39 -7.00 4.80
N LEU A 227 -22.75 -6.78 6.06
CA LEU A 227 -24.11 -6.36 6.42
C LEU A 227 -24.54 -5.07 5.74
N LEU A 228 -23.62 -4.14 5.53
CA LEU A 228 -23.90 -2.88 4.84
C LEU A 228 -24.02 -3.03 3.32
N GLU A 229 -23.58 -4.15 2.74
CA GLU A 229 -23.87 -4.48 1.33
C GLU A 229 -25.33 -4.90 1.15
N ASP A 230 -25.92 -5.51 2.19
CA ASP A 230 -27.33 -5.94 2.24
C ASP A 230 -28.28 -4.86 2.84
N TYR A 231 -27.81 -3.62 2.99
CA TYR A 231 -28.59 -2.50 3.54
C TYR A 231 -28.74 -1.36 2.53
N SER A 232 -29.97 -1.11 2.09
CA SER A 232 -30.32 0.04 1.26
C SER A 232 -30.65 1.27 2.09
N VAL A 233 -29.83 2.31 1.96
CA VAL A 233 -30.06 3.64 2.56
C VAL A 233 -31.24 4.36 1.88
N ASP A 234 -31.52 4.04 0.63
CA ASP A 234 -32.60 4.63 -0.16
C ASP A 234 -33.81 3.69 -0.17
N LEU A 235 -34.94 4.15 0.37
CA LEU A 235 -36.16 3.37 0.47
C LEU A 235 -36.76 3.07 -0.91
N ASP A 236 -36.52 3.93 -1.91
CA ASP A 236 -37.02 3.73 -3.27
C ASP A 236 -36.23 2.65 -4.03
N LEU A 237 -35.03 2.31 -3.55
CA LEU A 237 -34.15 1.28 -4.10
C LEU A 237 -34.08 0.04 -3.20
N LYS A 238 -34.87 0.01 -2.12
CA LYS A 238 -34.85 -1.07 -1.14
C LYS A 238 -35.54 -2.32 -1.69
N ASP A 239 -34.79 -3.41 -1.79
CA ASP A 239 -35.32 -4.73 -2.15
C ASP A 239 -36.00 -5.40 -0.95
N ALA A 240 -36.87 -6.38 -1.21
CA ALA A 240 -37.62 -7.08 -0.17
C ALA A 240 -36.71 -7.87 0.81
N ASP A 241 -35.52 -8.26 0.34
CA ASP A 241 -34.53 -9.02 1.12
C ASP A 241 -33.53 -8.10 1.87
N ASP A 242 -33.59 -6.78 1.64
CA ASP A 242 -32.67 -5.82 2.29
C ASP A 242 -32.99 -5.62 3.77
N LEU A 243 -31.94 -5.51 4.57
CA LEU A 243 -32.04 -5.31 6.01
C LEU A 243 -32.83 -4.04 6.36
N SER A 244 -33.74 -4.15 7.33
CA SER A 244 -34.29 -2.99 8.01
C SER A 244 -33.28 -2.35 8.96
N ASP A 245 -33.54 -1.08 9.33
CA ASP A 245 -32.73 -0.37 10.32
C ASP A 245 -32.61 -1.16 11.63
N GLN A 246 -33.70 -1.81 12.06
CA GLN A 246 -33.73 -2.59 13.30
C GLN A 246 -32.94 -3.89 13.19
N GLU A 247 -33.09 -4.63 12.09
CA GLU A 247 -32.30 -5.85 11.83
C GLU A 247 -30.80 -5.53 11.74
N LEU A 248 -30.44 -4.39 11.13
CA LEU A 248 -29.05 -3.92 11.10
C LEU A 248 -28.53 -3.58 12.50
N VAL A 249 -29.32 -2.90 13.35
CA VAL A 249 -28.94 -2.64 14.75
C VAL A 249 -28.69 -3.94 15.51
N ASP A 250 -29.60 -4.91 15.40
CA ASP A 250 -29.51 -6.17 16.13
C ASP A 250 -28.31 -7.02 15.66
N ALA A 251 -28.05 -7.06 14.35
CA ALA A 251 -26.87 -7.74 13.81
C ALA A 251 -25.55 -7.07 14.23
N VAL A 252 -25.48 -5.73 14.20
CA VAL A 252 -24.28 -4.99 14.67
C VAL A 252 -24.05 -5.18 16.17
N ARG A 253 -25.12 -5.25 16.97
CA ARG A 253 -25.05 -5.55 18.41
C ARG A 253 -24.46 -6.93 18.63
N GLU A 254 -24.97 -7.94 17.93
CA GLU A 254 -24.48 -9.32 18.02
C GLU A 254 -22.97 -9.39 17.70
N ILE A 255 -22.53 -8.77 16.59
CA ILE A 255 -21.11 -8.71 16.22
C ILE A 255 -20.25 -8.05 17.30
N MET A 256 -20.73 -6.96 17.92
CA MET A 256 -20.02 -6.29 19.01
C MET A 256 -19.91 -7.18 20.25
N GLU A 257 -20.97 -7.89 20.62
CA GLU A 257 -20.95 -8.78 21.78
C GLU A 257 -19.97 -9.95 21.59
N TYR A 258 -19.90 -10.53 20.39
CA TYR A 258 -18.93 -11.57 20.06
C TYR A 258 -17.47 -11.08 19.99
N SER A 259 -17.25 -9.77 19.78
CA SER A 259 -15.90 -9.19 19.64
C SER A 259 -15.38 -8.50 20.92
N GLU A 260 -16.25 -8.11 21.84
CA GLU A 260 -15.87 -7.61 23.18
C GLU A 260 -15.69 -8.73 24.22
N GLY A 261 -16.00 -9.98 23.89
CA GLY A 261 -15.58 -11.15 24.67
C GLY A 261 -14.07 -11.39 24.54
N PHE A 262 -13.33 -11.28 25.65
CA PHE A 262 -11.89 -11.57 25.93
C PHE A 262 -10.89 -10.40 25.96
#